data_AF-A0A2R7SRW8-F1
#
_entry.id   AF-A0A2R7SRW8-F1
#
_cell.length_a   1.000
_cell.length_b   1.000
_cell.length_c   1.000
_cell.angle_alpha   90.00
_cell.angle_beta   90.00
_cell.angle_gamma   90.00
#
_symmetry.space_group_name_H-M   'P 1'
#
loop_
_entity.id
_entity.type
_entity.pdbx_description
1 polymer ?
#
loop_
_entity_poly.entity_id
_entity_poly.type
_entity_poly.pdbx_seq_one_letter_code
_entity_poly.pdbx_strand_id
1 'polypeptide(L)'
;MEEFANASRGQPVVLRRAMDGGRAAHLERVAAARIPVEKIAAPVLLVGGGDDQVWDSAGMARAIAARRAEFKLPTTVLIYPDAGHGVTDHGWNPTTTYKDSFMLLGGRPEADARAQADAWPQLLSFLRASL
;
A
#
# COMPACT_ATOMS: atom_id res chain seq x y z
N MET A 1 15.76 -17.77 -1.61
CA MET A 1 16.02 -16.33 -1.91
C MET A 1 16.00 -16.12 -3.43
N GLU A 2 14.86 -16.37 -4.08
CA GLU A 2 14.71 -16.25 -5.54
C GLU A 2 14.73 -14.78 -5.97
N GLU A 3 13.99 -13.91 -5.27
CA GLU A 3 13.95 -12.47 -5.55
C GLU A 3 15.32 -11.77 -5.44
N PHE A 4 16.15 -12.16 -4.46
CA PHE A 4 17.52 -11.63 -4.34
C PHE A 4 18.42 -12.10 -5.49
N ALA A 5 18.21 -13.32 -6.00
CA ALA A 5 18.92 -13.84 -7.15
C ALA A 5 18.42 -13.23 -8.47
N ASN A 6 17.16 -12.77 -8.53
CA ASN A 6 16.61 -12.02 -9.65
C ASN A 6 17.15 -10.58 -9.66
N ALA A 7 17.18 -9.93 -8.49
CA ALA A 7 17.76 -8.60 -8.32
C ALA A 7 19.23 -8.55 -8.76
N SER A 8 20.05 -9.53 -8.35
CA SER A 8 21.47 -9.58 -8.76
C SER A 8 21.68 -9.85 -10.25
N ARG A 9 20.63 -10.32 -10.95
CA ARG A 9 20.61 -10.56 -12.41
C ARG A 9 19.90 -9.46 -13.19
N GLY A 10 19.48 -8.37 -12.54
CA GLY A 10 18.72 -7.29 -13.17
C GLY A 10 17.35 -7.71 -13.69
N GLN A 11 16.79 -8.81 -13.16
CA GLN A 11 15.45 -9.29 -13.52
C GLN A 11 14.40 -8.59 -12.65
N PRO A 12 13.17 -8.39 -13.15
CA PRO A 12 12.08 -7.84 -12.35
C PRO A 12 11.84 -8.65 -11.08
N VAL A 13 11.66 -7.96 -9.95
CA VAL A 13 11.43 -8.57 -8.64
C VAL A 13 10.04 -8.25 -8.10
N VAL A 14 9.44 -9.25 -7.45
CA VAL A 14 8.24 -9.10 -6.63
C VAL A 14 8.69 -8.99 -5.18
N LEU A 15 8.92 -7.76 -4.71
CA LEU A 15 9.43 -7.52 -3.35
C LEU A 15 8.46 -8.03 -2.27
N ARG A 16 7.15 -8.03 -2.56
CA ARG A 16 6.11 -8.53 -1.65
C ARG A 16 6.38 -9.97 -1.20
N ARG A 17 6.91 -10.85 -2.05
CA ARG A 17 7.24 -12.23 -1.67
C ARG A 17 8.26 -12.29 -0.54
N ALA A 18 9.29 -11.45 -0.59
CA ALA A 18 10.30 -11.37 0.46
C ALA A 18 9.71 -10.76 1.74
N MET A 19 8.87 -9.73 1.62
CA MET A 19 8.19 -9.09 2.75
C MET A 19 7.25 -10.06 3.49
N ASP A 20 6.41 -10.77 2.75
CA ASP A 20 5.45 -11.73 3.29
C ASP A 20 6.17 -12.94 3.90
N GLY A 21 7.20 -13.45 3.22
CA GLY A 21 8.04 -14.54 3.72
C GLY A 21 8.78 -14.16 5.02
N GLY A 22 9.36 -12.96 5.09
CA GLY A 22 10.01 -12.46 6.29
C GLY A 22 9.05 -12.29 7.46
N ARG A 23 7.84 -11.75 7.21
CA ARG A 23 6.78 -11.65 8.21
C ARG A 23 6.35 -13.02 8.73
N ALA A 24 6.14 -13.99 7.84
CA ALA A 24 5.69 -15.33 8.21
C ALA A 24 6.76 -16.11 8.99
N ALA A 25 8.04 -15.93 8.65
CA ALA A 25 9.16 -16.59 9.32
C ALA A 25 9.51 -16.00 10.70
N HIS A 26 9.07 -14.77 11.00
CA HIS A 26 9.46 -14.02 12.20
C HIS A 26 8.24 -13.41 12.92
N LEU A 27 7.23 -14.21 13.22
CA LEU A 27 6.01 -13.77 13.91
C LEU A 27 6.30 -13.14 15.28
N GLU A 28 7.34 -13.59 15.97
CA GLU A 28 7.80 -13.05 17.25
C GLU A 28 8.22 -11.58 17.17
N ARG A 29 8.62 -11.10 15.98
CA ARG A 29 9.06 -9.72 15.76
C ARG A 29 7.91 -8.77 15.39
N VAL A 30 6.77 -9.32 14.96
CA VAL A 30 5.65 -8.52 14.43
C VAL A 30 5.10 -7.53 15.46
N ALA A 31 4.99 -7.95 16.73
CA ALA A 31 4.48 -7.09 17.79
C ALA A 31 5.40 -5.88 18.04
N ALA A 32 6.71 -6.13 18.12
CA ALA A 32 7.71 -5.09 18.36
C ALA A 32 7.87 -4.12 17.17
N ALA A 33 7.67 -4.61 15.93
CA ALA A 33 7.76 -3.81 14.71
C ALA A 33 6.50 -2.99 14.41
N ARG A 34 5.41 -3.15 15.17
CA ARG A 34 4.13 -2.50 14.88
C ARG A 34 4.17 -1.02 15.25
N ILE A 35 3.80 -0.14 14.31
CA ILE A 35 3.65 1.29 14.56
C ILE A 35 2.43 1.52 15.47
N PRO A 36 2.53 2.29 16.56
CA PRO A 36 1.43 2.55 17.49
C PRO A 36 0.44 3.58 16.91
N VAL A 37 -0.32 3.17 15.88
CA VAL A 37 -1.24 4.03 15.11
C VAL A 37 -2.40 4.62 15.93
N GLU A 38 -2.70 4.02 17.09
CA GLU A 38 -3.63 4.55 18.08
C GLU A 38 -3.13 5.84 18.76
N LYS A 39 -1.83 6.14 18.68
CA LYS A 39 -1.27 7.39 19.23
C LYS A 39 -1.38 8.58 18.26
N ILE A 40 -1.82 8.35 17.02
CA ILE A 40 -2.02 9.40 16.04
C ILE A 40 -3.36 10.07 16.34
N ALA A 41 -3.33 11.26 16.95
CA ALA A 41 -4.53 12.01 17.35
C ALA A 41 -5.30 12.60 16.16
N ALA A 42 -4.61 12.88 15.04
CA ALA A 42 -5.24 13.41 13.84
C ALA A 42 -6.12 12.36 13.13
N PRO A 43 -7.11 12.79 12.32
CA PRO A 43 -7.74 11.93 11.33
C PRO A 43 -6.70 11.30 10.41
N VAL A 44 -6.94 10.06 9.97
CA VAL A 44 -6.03 9.33 9.07
C VAL A 44 -6.79 8.86 7.84
N LEU A 45 -6.26 9.15 6.65
CA LEU A 45 -6.66 8.54 5.39
C LEU A 45 -5.63 7.47 5.00
N LEU A 46 -6.11 6.27 4.67
CA LEU A 46 -5.31 5.17 4.17
C LEU A 46 -5.76 4.82 2.77
N VAL A 47 -4.80 4.65 1.86
CA VAL A 47 -5.05 4.21 0.49
C VAL A 47 -4.16 3.00 0.21
N GLY A 48 -4.72 1.93 -0.33
CA GLY A 48 -3.99 0.69 -0.58
C GLY A 48 -4.43 -0.05 -1.84
N GLY A 49 -3.45 -0.56 -2.58
CA GLY A 49 -3.65 -1.45 -3.73
C GLY A 49 -3.72 -2.91 -3.29
N GLY A 50 -4.70 -3.66 -3.78
CA GLY A 50 -4.84 -5.08 -3.46
C GLY A 50 -3.79 -5.95 -4.17
N ASP A 51 -3.38 -5.54 -5.37
CA ASP A 51 -2.36 -6.18 -6.17
C ASP A 51 -1.00 -5.49 -6.04
N ASP A 52 -0.75 -4.75 -4.96
CA ASP A 52 0.56 -4.19 -4.67
C ASP A 52 1.61 -5.32 -4.58
N GLN A 53 2.63 -5.27 -5.45
CA GLN A 53 3.70 -6.28 -5.53
C GLN A 53 4.98 -5.86 -4.80
N VAL A 54 4.95 -4.71 -4.10
CA VAL A 54 6.04 -4.23 -3.24
C VAL A 54 5.82 -4.68 -1.79
N TRP A 55 4.59 -4.53 -1.28
CA TRP A 55 4.14 -5.02 0.03
C TRP A 55 2.62 -5.17 0.09
N ASP A 56 2.07 -5.78 1.15
CA ASP A 56 0.62 -5.91 1.33
C ASP A 56 -0.04 -4.61 1.83
N SER A 57 -0.08 -3.57 0.98
CA SER A 57 -0.62 -2.26 1.37
C SER A 57 -2.11 -2.34 1.75
N ALA A 58 -2.92 -3.09 1.00
CA ALA A 58 -4.33 -3.28 1.35
C ALA A 58 -4.53 -4.01 2.69
N GLY A 59 -3.79 -5.08 2.98
CA GLY A 59 -3.86 -5.75 4.28
C GLY A 59 -3.36 -4.87 5.43
N MET A 60 -2.27 -4.13 5.21
CA MET A 60 -1.74 -3.17 6.18
C MET A 60 -2.74 -2.05 6.48
N ALA A 61 -3.37 -1.46 5.47
CA ALA A 61 -4.38 -0.42 5.64
C ALA A 61 -5.59 -0.92 6.46
N ARG A 62 -6.09 -2.14 6.17
CA ARG A 62 -7.15 -2.77 6.97
C ARG A 62 -6.72 -3.00 8.42
N ALA A 63 -5.49 -3.45 8.66
CA ALA A 63 -4.97 -3.69 10.01
C ALA A 63 -4.83 -2.38 10.81
N ILE A 64 -4.42 -1.29 10.18
CA ILE A 64 -4.36 0.05 10.81
C ILE A 64 -5.78 0.51 11.16
N ALA A 65 -6.71 0.41 10.22
CA ALA A 65 -8.10 0.83 10.43
C ALA A 65 -8.77 0.05 11.56
N ALA A 66 -8.59 -1.27 11.60
CA ALA A 66 -9.10 -2.12 12.68
C ALA A 66 -8.55 -1.68 14.05
N ARG A 67 -7.23 -1.47 14.15
CA ARG A 67 -6.61 -1.00 15.39
C ARG A 67 -7.14 0.37 15.81
N ARG A 68 -7.29 1.32 14.88
CA ARG A 68 -7.81 2.66 15.20
C ARG A 68 -9.29 2.65 15.57
N ALA A 69 -10.08 1.72 15.02
CA ALA A 69 -11.49 1.55 15.36
C ALA A 69 -11.70 1.13 16.82
N GLU A 70 -10.80 0.31 17.39
CA GLU A 70 -10.83 -0.05 18.82
C GLU A 70 -10.77 1.18 19.75
N PHE A 71 -10.15 2.27 19.28
CA PHE A 71 -10.02 3.55 20.01
C PHE A 71 -11.00 4.62 19.51
N LYS A 72 -11.93 4.27 18.61
CA LYS A 72 -12.91 5.19 18.01
C LYS A 72 -12.26 6.41 17.33
N LEU A 73 -11.08 6.22 16.74
CA LEU A 73 -10.34 7.30 16.07
C LEU A 73 -10.79 7.47 14.61
N PRO A 74 -10.98 8.70 14.10
CA PRO A 74 -11.37 8.93 12.71
C PRO A 74 -10.36 8.32 11.74
N THR A 75 -10.85 7.42 10.89
CA THR A 75 -10.05 6.72 9.88
C THR A 75 -10.87 6.51 8.62
N THR A 76 -10.37 7.01 7.49
CA THR A 76 -10.92 6.75 6.15
C THR A 76 -10.02 5.74 5.44
N VAL A 77 -10.60 4.77 4.75
CA VAL A 77 -9.84 3.72 4.06
C VAL A 77 -10.36 3.57 2.63
N LEU A 78 -9.45 3.66 1.66
CA LEU A 78 -9.69 3.43 0.25
C LEU A 78 -8.86 2.21 -0.20
N ILE A 79 -9.53 1.11 -0.52
CA ILE A 79 -8.87 -0.09 -1.03
C ILE A 79 -9.29 -0.31 -2.47
N TYR A 80 -8.30 -0.45 -3.36
CA TYR A 80 -8.50 -0.74 -4.77
C TYR A 80 -7.97 -2.15 -5.08
N PRO A 81 -8.84 -3.17 -5.16
CA PRO A 81 -8.40 -4.58 -5.19
C PRO A 81 -7.43 -4.92 -6.33
N ASP A 82 -7.64 -4.32 -7.50
CA ASP A 82 -6.86 -4.60 -8.70
C ASP A 82 -5.76 -3.57 -8.98
N ALA A 83 -5.56 -2.61 -8.07
CA ALA A 83 -4.52 -1.60 -8.19
C ALA A 83 -3.21 -2.10 -7.56
N GLY A 84 -2.10 -1.69 -8.15
CA GLY A 84 -0.75 -1.93 -7.67
C GLY A 84 -0.27 -0.88 -6.68
N HIS A 85 1.05 -0.81 -6.53
CA HIS A 85 1.73 0.07 -5.59
C HIS A 85 1.57 1.57 -5.94
N GLY A 86 1.44 1.90 -7.23
CA GLY A 86 1.42 3.28 -7.75
C GLY A 86 0.09 4.03 -7.57
N VAL A 87 -0.77 3.62 -6.65
CA VAL A 87 -2.14 4.13 -6.52
C VAL A 87 -2.24 5.51 -5.86
N THR A 88 -1.22 5.95 -5.11
CA THR A 88 -1.29 7.15 -4.24
C THR A 88 -0.45 8.34 -4.68
N ASP A 89 0.02 8.38 -5.92
CA ASP A 89 0.80 9.52 -6.39
C ASP A 89 -0.11 10.71 -6.78
N HIS A 90 0.32 11.62 -7.64
CA HIS A 90 -0.40 12.83 -8.04
C HIS A 90 -1.76 12.60 -8.75
N GLY A 91 -2.24 11.37 -8.91
CA GLY A 91 -3.56 11.06 -9.47
C GLY A 91 -3.63 10.92 -10.99
N TRP A 92 -2.50 11.07 -11.70
CA TRP A 92 -2.41 11.02 -13.16
C TRP A 92 -1.08 10.46 -13.68
N ASN A 93 -0.41 9.62 -12.90
CA ASN A 93 0.80 8.97 -13.34
C ASN A 93 0.53 8.01 -14.49
N PRO A 94 1.47 7.85 -15.45
CA PRO A 94 1.41 6.77 -16.42
C PRO A 94 1.26 5.43 -15.73
N THR A 95 0.19 4.69 -16.05
CA THR A 95 -0.10 3.39 -15.45
C THR A 95 0.40 2.21 -16.27
N THR A 96 1.05 2.50 -17.41
CA THR A 96 1.63 1.51 -18.31
C THR A 96 3.11 1.22 -18.01
N THR A 97 3.75 2.02 -17.15
CA THR A 97 5.19 1.92 -16.82
C THR A 97 5.47 1.01 -15.62
N TYR A 98 4.46 0.30 -15.09
CA TYR A 98 4.54 -0.57 -13.91
C TYR A 98 5.53 -1.76 -14.04
N LYS A 99 6.04 -2.02 -15.26
CA LYS A 99 7.06 -3.04 -15.56
C LYS A 99 8.42 -2.46 -15.95
N ASP A 100 8.54 -1.14 -16.05
CA ASP A 100 9.75 -0.47 -16.53
C ASP A 100 10.77 -0.25 -15.39
N SER A 101 10.43 -0.70 -14.18
CA SER A 101 11.29 -0.68 -13.00
C SER A 101 11.79 -2.09 -12.68
N PHE A 102 12.95 -2.16 -12.02
CA PHE A 102 13.45 -3.41 -11.44
C PHE A 102 12.46 -3.99 -10.41
N MET A 103 11.62 -3.16 -9.80
CA MET A 103 10.54 -3.59 -8.91
C MET A 103 9.22 -3.62 -9.67
N LEU A 104 8.54 -4.77 -9.65
CA LEU A 104 7.18 -4.87 -10.13
C LEU A 104 6.25 -4.15 -9.15
N LEU A 105 5.49 -3.19 -9.65
CA LEU A 105 4.54 -2.43 -8.83
C LEU A 105 3.21 -3.18 -8.65
N GLY A 106 2.91 -4.12 -9.55
CA GLY A 106 1.60 -4.79 -9.61
C GLY A 106 0.53 -3.93 -10.25
N GLY A 107 -0.71 -4.41 -10.21
CA GLY A 107 -1.87 -3.73 -10.75
C GLY A 107 -2.07 -3.96 -12.25
N ARG A 108 -3.24 -3.52 -12.74
CA ARG A 108 -3.55 -3.38 -14.16
C ARG A 108 -3.58 -1.91 -14.54
N PRO A 109 -3.09 -1.50 -15.72
CA PRO A 109 -3.07 -0.09 -16.13
C PRO A 109 -4.42 0.62 -15.96
N GLU A 110 -5.52 -0.03 -16.32
CA GLU A 110 -6.86 0.54 -16.23
C GLU A 110 -7.37 0.62 -14.78
N ALA A 111 -6.98 -0.35 -13.95
CA ALA A 111 -7.34 -0.37 -12.54
C ALA A 111 -6.59 0.71 -11.76
N ASP A 112 -5.29 0.85 -12.01
CA ASP A 112 -4.47 1.92 -11.45
C ASP A 112 -4.97 3.29 -11.87
N ALA A 113 -5.36 3.46 -13.14
CA ALA A 113 -5.85 4.75 -13.64
C ALA A 113 -7.16 5.14 -12.96
N ARG A 114 -8.08 4.19 -12.79
CA ARG A 114 -9.33 4.41 -12.06
C ARG A 114 -9.08 4.72 -10.59
N ALA A 115 -8.17 3.97 -9.96
CA ALA A 115 -7.85 4.14 -8.56
C ALA A 115 -7.19 5.50 -8.29
N GLN A 116 -6.29 5.95 -9.17
CA GLN A 116 -5.70 7.29 -9.11
C GLN A 116 -6.74 8.41 -9.29
N ALA A 117 -7.61 8.28 -10.31
CA ALA A 117 -8.66 9.25 -10.59
C ALA A 117 -9.70 9.36 -9.45
N ASP A 118 -9.92 8.28 -8.70
CA ASP A 118 -10.83 8.23 -7.57
C ASP A 118 -10.15 8.67 -6.25
N ALA A 119 -8.94 8.21 -5.96
CA ALA A 119 -8.25 8.47 -4.71
C ALA A 119 -7.83 9.94 -4.57
N TRP A 120 -7.41 10.58 -5.67
CA TRP A 120 -6.92 11.96 -5.65
C TRP A 120 -7.95 12.99 -5.16
N PRO A 121 -9.17 13.09 -5.73
CA PRO A 121 -10.17 14.01 -5.23
C PRO A 121 -10.59 13.70 -3.78
N GLN A 122 -10.56 12.44 -3.37
CA GLN A 122 -10.85 12.03 -1.98
C GLN A 122 -9.75 12.47 -1.01
N LEU A 123 -8.47 12.35 -1.40
CA LEU A 123 -7.35 12.91 -0.64
C LEU A 123 -7.52 14.43 -0.47
N LEU A 124 -7.82 15.16 -1.54
CA LEU A 124 -8.03 16.60 -1.46
C LEU A 124 -9.23 16.96 -0.58
N SER A 125 -10.33 16.20 -0.66
CA SER A 125 -11.50 16.39 0.20
C SER A 125 -11.17 16.12 1.67
N PHE A 126 -10.44 15.04 1.95
CA PHE A 126 -9.99 14.69 3.29
C PHE A 126 -9.09 15.77 3.90
N LEU A 127 -8.13 16.30 3.14
CA LEU A 127 -7.26 17.38 3.58
C LEU A 127 -8.06 18.66 3.89
N ARG A 128 -8.99 19.07 3.02
CA ARG A 128 -9.86 20.24 3.28
C ARG A 128 -10.73 20.08 4.53
N ALA A 129 -11.12 18.86 4.87
CA ALA A 129 -11.93 18.58 6.05
C ALA A 129 -11.10 18.45 7.34
N SER A 130 -9.77 18.29 7.23
CA SER A 130 -8.88 17.95 8.34
C SER A 130 -7.80 19.00 8.64
N LEU A 131 -7.73 20.08 7.85
CA LEU A 131 -6.84 21.24 8.00
C LEU A 131 -7.67 22.49 8.25
#